data_AF-A0A2V8G164-F1
#
_entry.id   AF-A0A2V8G164-F1
#
_cell.length_a   1.000
_cell.length_b   1.000
_cell.length_c   1.000
_cell.angle_alpha   90.00
_cell.angle_beta   90.00
_cell.angle_gamma   90.00
#
_symmetry.space_group_name_H-M   'P 1'
#
loop_
_entity.id
_entity.type
_entity.pdbx_description
1 polymer ?
#
loop_
_entity_poly.entity_id
_entity_poly.type
_entity_poly.pdbx_seq_one_letter_code
_entity_poly.pdbx_strand_id
1 'polypeptide(L)'
;MRVGVPKETWPGETRVSLIPSAVAALVKSGLEVIVEERAGTAAGFPDAAYRDQGASIGGHADVFSTADILLQVRSVPPEAPLLRKGQIVIGFADPLGSPADIRTIAGTGATALSMELMPRITRAQSMDALSSMATIAGYKGVLLAANALPRMFPMLMTAAGTLAAARVFVVGAGVAGLQAIASARRLGAKVEAYDVRPAVKEQVQSLGARFVELPLETAGAEDK
;
A
#
# COMPACT_ATOMS: atom_id res chain seq x y z
N MET A 1 -9.07 -7.66 -24.99
CA MET A 1 -8.55 -8.19 -23.71
C MET A 1 -9.30 -7.49 -22.60
N ARG A 2 -9.80 -8.24 -21.62
CA ARG A 2 -10.67 -7.74 -20.56
C ARG A 2 -9.96 -7.76 -19.20
N VAL A 3 -10.01 -6.65 -18.49
CA VAL A 3 -9.50 -6.48 -17.13
C VAL A 3 -10.65 -6.62 -16.15
N GLY A 4 -10.53 -7.52 -15.20
CA GLY A 4 -11.47 -7.78 -14.12
C GLY A 4 -10.99 -7.21 -12.79
N VAL A 5 -11.90 -6.57 -12.05
CA VAL A 5 -11.65 -6.02 -10.72
C VAL A 5 -12.67 -6.66 -9.77
N PRO A 6 -12.35 -7.82 -9.16
CA PRO A 6 -13.21 -8.43 -8.17
C PRO A 6 -13.23 -7.61 -6.87
N LYS A 7 -14.23 -7.85 -6.04
CA LYS A 7 -14.32 -7.28 -4.71
C LYS A 7 -13.38 -8.04 -3.77
N GLU A 8 -12.65 -7.31 -2.94
CA GLU A 8 -11.81 -7.93 -1.92
C GLU A 8 -12.66 -8.66 -0.86
N THR A 9 -12.28 -9.91 -0.56
CA THR A 9 -12.99 -10.79 0.37
C THR A 9 -12.29 -10.96 1.73
N TRP A 10 -11.05 -10.48 1.84
CA TRP A 10 -10.30 -10.56 3.10
C TRP A 10 -10.95 -9.71 4.20
N PRO A 11 -11.17 -10.25 5.42
CA PRO A 11 -11.80 -9.50 6.50
C PRO A 11 -11.09 -8.18 6.81
N GLY A 12 -11.83 -7.07 6.75
CA GLY A 12 -11.32 -5.72 7.01
C GLY A 12 -10.53 -5.09 5.86
N GLU A 13 -10.39 -5.77 4.72
CA GLU A 13 -9.88 -5.13 3.51
C GLU A 13 -10.91 -4.13 2.99
N THR A 14 -10.45 -2.90 2.79
CA THR A 14 -11.30 -1.77 2.40
C THR A 14 -10.78 -1.09 1.13
N ARG A 15 -9.62 -1.51 0.62
CA ARG A 15 -9.06 -1.04 -0.63
C ARG A 15 -9.71 -1.75 -1.82
N VAL A 16 -9.47 -1.21 -3.00
CA VAL A 16 -9.83 -1.81 -4.30
C VAL A 16 -8.62 -1.69 -5.22
N SER A 17 -8.40 -2.67 -6.09
CA SER A 17 -7.21 -2.76 -6.94
C SER A 17 -7.17 -1.72 -8.07
N LEU A 18 -8.34 -1.21 -8.47
CA LEU A 18 -8.48 -0.20 -9.50
C LEU A 18 -9.49 0.86 -9.05
N ILE A 19 -9.06 2.12 -9.05
CA ILE A 19 -9.92 3.28 -8.78
C ILE A 19 -10.55 3.81 -10.09
N PRO A 20 -11.71 4.49 -10.03
CA PRO A 20 -12.39 4.98 -11.23
C PRO A 20 -11.50 5.82 -12.16
N SER A 21 -10.67 6.72 -11.62
CA SER A 21 -9.79 7.57 -12.43
C SER A 21 -8.72 6.81 -13.22
N ALA A 22 -8.37 5.58 -12.80
CA ALA A 22 -7.44 4.71 -13.51
C ALA A 22 -8.12 3.88 -14.61
N VAL A 23 -9.45 3.70 -14.56
CA VAL A 23 -10.22 2.97 -15.57
C VAL A 23 -10.08 3.62 -16.95
N ALA A 24 -10.20 4.95 -17.02
CA ALA A 24 -10.16 5.69 -18.28
C ALA A 24 -8.87 5.46 -19.07
N ALA A 25 -7.74 5.30 -18.39
CA ALA A 25 -6.45 5.02 -19.03
C ALA A 25 -6.42 3.63 -19.67
N LEU A 26 -7.02 2.62 -19.02
CA LEU A 26 -7.13 1.26 -19.56
C LEU A 26 -8.06 1.21 -20.76
N VAL A 27 -9.23 1.86 -20.65
CA VAL A 27 -10.21 1.96 -21.74
C VAL A 27 -9.62 2.67 -22.95
N LYS A 28 -8.93 3.79 -22.75
CA LYS A 28 -8.23 4.53 -23.82
C LYS A 28 -7.13 3.69 -24.50
N SER A 29 -6.56 2.73 -23.79
CA SER A 29 -5.58 1.78 -24.33
C SER A 29 -6.22 0.60 -25.08
N GLY A 30 -7.54 0.58 -25.23
CA GLY A 30 -8.29 -0.46 -25.94
C GLY A 30 -8.65 -1.69 -25.08
N LEU A 31 -8.54 -1.59 -23.76
CA LEU A 31 -8.93 -2.66 -22.84
C LEU A 31 -10.38 -2.49 -22.40
N GLU A 32 -11.09 -3.60 -22.27
CA GLU A 32 -12.39 -3.61 -21.61
C GLU A 32 -12.20 -3.78 -20.10
N VAL A 33 -13.01 -3.08 -19.29
CA VAL A 33 -12.95 -3.21 -17.83
C VAL A 33 -14.29 -3.72 -17.30
N ILE A 34 -14.25 -4.77 -16.49
CA ILE A 34 -15.38 -5.27 -15.71
C ILE A 34 -15.04 -5.20 -14.22
N VAL A 35 -15.91 -4.57 -13.45
CA VAL A 35 -15.76 -4.40 -12.01
C VAL A 35 -16.88 -5.17 -11.31
N GLU A 36 -16.55 -5.91 -10.27
CA GLU A 36 -17.56 -6.58 -9.45
C GLU A 36 -18.46 -5.54 -8.77
N GLU A 37 -19.75 -5.82 -8.73
CA GLU A 37 -20.72 -4.99 -8.01
C GLU A 37 -20.22 -4.66 -6.58
N ARG A 38 -20.19 -3.37 -6.24
CA ARG A 38 -19.73 -2.84 -4.95
C ARG A 38 -18.26 -3.10 -4.61
N ALA A 39 -17.40 -3.48 -5.55
CA ALA A 39 -15.97 -3.69 -5.30
C ALA A 39 -15.28 -2.48 -4.68
N GLY A 40 -15.56 -1.27 -5.18
CA GLY A 40 -14.96 -0.02 -4.72
C GLY A 40 -15.66 0.67 -3.55
N THR A 41 -16.81 0.15 -3.08
CA THR A 41 -17.68 0.88 -2.14
C THR A 41 -16.97 1.20 -0.82
N ALA A 42 -16.23 0.25 -0.24
CA ALA A 42 -15.48 0.47 1.00
C ALA A 42 -14.34 1.49 0.84
N ALA A 43 -13.80 1.64 -0.37
CA ALA A 43 -12.79 2.63 -0.73
C ALA A 43 -13.39 4.00 -1.08
N GLY A 44 -14.72 4.16 -1.00
CA GLY A 44 -15.42 5.40 -1.33
C GLY A 44 -15.76 5.57 -2.81
N PHE A 45 -15.69 4.51 -3.61
CA PHE A 45 -15.98 4.54 -5.05
C PHE A 45 -17.26 3.76 -5.36
N PRO A 46 -18.40 4.42 -5.59
CA PRO A 46 -19.64 3.75 -5.98
C PRO A 46 -19.56 3.22 -7.41
N ASP A 47 -20.33 2.18 -7.72
CA ASP A 47 -20.37 1.54 -9.04
C ASP A 47 -20.66 2.52 -10.19
N ALA A 48 -21.47 3.55 -9.94
CA ALA A 48 -21.73 4.62 -10.92
C ALA A 48 -20.44 5.31 -11.38
N ALA A 49 -19.50 5.58 -10.46
CA ALA A 49 -18.24 6.22 -10.81
C ALA A 49 -17.37 5.36 -11.75
N TYR A 50 -17.48 4.03 -11.67
CA TYR A 50 -16.81 3.12 -12.60
C TYR A 50 -17.49 3.13 -13.97
N ARG A 51 -18.83 3.11 -14.01
CA ARG A 51 -19.60 3.20 -15.27
C ARG A 51 -19.31 4.48 -16.02
N ASP A 52 -19.24 5.61 -15.31
CA ASP A 52 -18.94 6.93 -15.87
C ASP A 52 -17.55 6.99 -16.53
N GLN A 53 -16.64 6.08 -16.15
CA GLN A 53 -15.28 5.96 -16.72
C GLN A 53 -15.17 4.85 -17.78
N GLY A 54 -16.29 4.24 -18.17
CA GLY A 54 -16.35 3.24 -19.24
C GLY A 54 -16.18 1.79 -18.78
N ALA A 55 -16.18 1.50 -17.47
CA ALA A 55 -16.23 0.12 -16.99
C ALA A 55 -17.65 -0.43 -17.00
N SER A 56 -17.75 -1.74 -17.25
CA SER A 56 -18.96 -2.52 -17.01
C SER A 56 -19.00 -3.01 -15.55
N ILE A 57 -20.19 -3.19 -15.00
CA ILE A 57 -20.38 -3.79 -13.67
C ILE A 57 -20.94 -5.20 -13.85
N GLY A 58 -20.39 -6.19 -13.14
CA GLY A 58 -20.81 -7.59 -13.22
C GLY A 58 -20.85 -8.28 -11.86
N GLY A 59 -21.40 -9.50 -11.84
CA GLY A 59 -21.33 -10.35 -10.66
C GLY A 59 -19.92 -10.93 -10.47
N HIS A 60 -19.65 -11.42 -9.25
CA HIS A 60 -18.38 -12.05 -8.90
C HIS A 60 -17.97 -13.14 -9.90
N ALA A 61 -18.86 -14.10 -10.20
CA ALA A 61 -18.61 -15.16 -11.16
C ALA A 61 -18.34 -14.63 -12.58
N ASP A 62 -18.99 -13.54 -13.00
CA ASP A 62 -18.80 -12.95 -14.34
C ASP A 62 -17.42 -12.32 -14.48
N VAL A 63 -16.94 -11.65 -13.43
CA VAL A 63 -15.60 -11.06 -13.40
C VAL A 63 -14.55 -12.16 -13.56
N PHE A 64 -14.63 -13.22 -12.76
CA PHE A 64 -13.69 -14.34 -12.82
C PHE A 64 -13.82 -15.17 -14.10
N SER A 65 -15.01 -15.29 -14.71
CA SER A 65 -15.25 -16.10 -15.91
C SER A 65 -15.05 -15.39 -17.25
N THR A 66 -15.02 -14.04 -17.27
CA THR A 66 -14.83 -13.27 -18.51
C THR A 66 -13.54 -12.45 -18.59
N ALA A 67 -12.87 -12.14 -17.48
CA ALA A 67 -11.62 -11.36 -17.50
C ALA A 67 -10.42 -12.18 -18.01
N ASP A 68 -9.53 -11.57 -18.78
CA ASP A 68 -8.22 -12.14 -19.14
C ASP A 68 -7.17 -11.79 -18.09
N ILE A 69 -7.28 -10.59 -17.50
CA ILE A 69 -6.41 -10.09 -16.43
C ILE A 69 -7.27 -9.77 -15.21
N LEU A 70 -6.97 -10.33 -14.06
CA LEU A 70 -7.58 -9.99 -12.77
C LEU A 70 -6.64 -9.08 -11.99
N LEU A 71 -7.16 -7.95 -11.53
CA LEU A 71 -6.46 -7.03 -10.63
C LEU A 71 -7.03 -7.17 -9.24
N GLN A 72 -6.21 -7.57 -8.27
CA GLN A 72 -6.59 -7.68 -6.87
C GLN A 72 -5.59 -6.90 -5.99
N VAL A 73 -6.04 -6.47 -4.82
CA VAL A 73 -5.14 -5.96 -3.80
C VAL A 73 -4.45 -7.15 -3.17
N ARG A 74 -5.20 -8.08 -2.58
CA ARG A 74 -4.69 -9.34 -2.04
C ARG A 74 -5.04 -10.44 -3.03
N SER A 75 -4.03 -10.98 -3.70
CA SER A 75 -4.24 -12.02 -4.69
C SER A 75 -4.38 -13.39 -4.01
N VAL A 76 -5.59 -13.94 -4.12
CA VAL A 76 -5.86 -15.36 -4.37
C VAL A 76 -5.29 -16.34 -3.33
N PRO A 77 -5.87 -16.39 -2.11
CA PRO A 77 -7.07 -17.20 -1.83
C PRO A 77 -8.19 -16.42 -1.07
N PRO A 78 -9.45 -16.91 -1.03
CA PRO A 78 -9.92 -18.26 -1.37
C PRO A 78 -10.35 -18.46 -2.84
N GLU A 79 -10.22 -17.46 -3.70
CA GLU A 79 -10.78 -17.45 -5.06
C GLU A 79 -9.94 -18.22 -6.10
N ALA A 80 -8.83 -18.85 -5.68
CA ALA A 80 -7.93 -19.58 -6.56
C ALA A 80 -8.62 -20.61 -7.47
N PRO A 81 -9.61 -21.39 -6.99
CA PRO A 81 -10.32 -22.36 -7.83
C PRO A 81 -11.17 -21.74 -8.95
N LEU A 82 -11.44 -20.43 -8.92
CA LEU A 82 -12.18 -19.71 -9.96
C LEU A 82 -11.30 -19.30 -11.14
N LEU A 83 -9.98 -19.43 -11.01
CA LEU A 83 -9.03 -19.09 -12.06
C LEU A 83 -9.08 -20.08 -13.21
N ARG A 84 -8.80 -19.56 -14.40
CA ARG A 84 -8.81 -20.29 -15.67
C ARG A 84 -7.41 -20.31 -16.26
N LYS A 85 -7.10 -21.38 -17.00
CA LYS A 85 -5.85 -21.51 -17.73
C LYS A 85 -5.63 -20.30 -18.65
N GLY A 86 -4.46 -19.69 -18.58
CA GLY A 86 -4.09 -18.53 -19.41
C GLY A 86 -4.54 -17.16 -18.87
N GLN A 87 -5.30 -17.10 -17.77
CA GLN A 87 -5.55 -15.83 -17.09
C GLN A 87 -4.29 -15.29 -16.42
N ILE A 88 -4.18 -13.97 -16.34
CA ILE A 88 -3.16 -13.27 -15.56
C ILE A 88 -3.80 -12.73 -14.29
N VAL A 89 -3.15 -12.89 -13.14
CA VAL A 89 -3.57 -12.28 -11.87
C VAL A 89 -2.47 -11.37 -11.36
N ILE A 90 -2.82 -10.14 -11.00
CA ILE A 90 -1.88 -9.12 -10.51
C ILE A 90 -2.35 -8.63 -9.13
N GLY A 91 -1.45 -8.67 -8.15
CA GLY A 91 -1.71 -8.17 -6.80
C GLY A 91 -0.67 -8.68 -5.80
N PHE A 92 -0.94 -8.53 -4.50
CA PHE A 92 -0.07 -9.05 -3.45
C PHE A 92 -0.36 -10.54 -3.20
N ALA A 93 0.56 -11.42 -3.56
CA ALA A 93 0.38 -12.89 -3.54
C ALA A 93 1.19 -13.59 -2.44
N ASP A 94 2.05 -12.87 -1.72
CA ASP A 94 2.97 -13.37 -0.68
C ASP A 94 3.63 -14.73 -1.01
N PRO A 95 4.36 -14.85 -2.14
CA PRO A 95 4.83 -16.14 -2.62
C PRO A 95 5.88 -16.81 -1.72
N LEU A 96 6.58 -16.03 -0.89
CA LEU A 96 7.59 -16.52 0.04
C LEU A 96 6.97 -16.92 1.39
N GLY A 97 5.94 -16.23 1.86
CA GLY A 97 5.21 -16.56 3.08
C GLY A 97 4.19 -17.69 2.89
N SER A 98 3.57 -17.77 1.72
CA SER A 98 2.47 -18.69 1.40
C SER A 98 2.71 -19.54 0.14
N PRO A 99 3.76 -20.39 0.10
CA PRO A 99 4.08 -21.19 -1.08
C PRO A 99 2.99 -22.21 -1.45
N ALA A 100 2.12 -22.60 -0.52
CA ALA A 100 0.99 -23.49 -0.80
C ALA A 100 -0.08 -22.81 -1.66
N ASP A 101 -0.36 -21.53 -1.42
CA ASP A 101 -1.34 -20.75 -2.18
C ASP A 101 -0.85 -20.55 -3.63
N ILE A 102 0.44 -20.29 -3.81
CA ILE A 102 1.06 -20.20 -5.14
C ILE A 102 0.96 -21.53 -5.90
N ARG A 103 1.13 -22.67 -5.23
CA ARG A 103 0.93 -23.98 -5.86
C ARG A 103 -0.52 -24.18 -6.32
N THR A 104 -1.49 -23.69 -5.55
CA THR A 104 -2.91 -23.73 -5.95
C THR A 104 -3.14 -22.91 -7.22
N ILE A 105 -2.61 -21.69 -7.27
CA ILE A 105 -2.70 -20.83 -8.47
C ILE A 105 -2.03 -21.52 -9.67
N ALA A 106 -0.83 -22.05 -9.50
CA ALA A 106 -0.10 -22.75 -10.55
C ALA A 106 -0.88 -23.95 -11.10
N GLY A 107 -1.59 -24.68 -10.25
CA GLY A 107 -2.44 -25.82 -10.63
C GLY A 107 -3.59 -25.46 -11.58
N THR A 108 -4.03 -24.19 -11.61
CA THR A 108 -5.07 -23.71 -12.54
C THR A 108 -4.53 -23.39 -13.93
N GLY A 109 -3.21 -23.25 -14.09
CA GLY A 109 -2.57 -22.78 -15.32
C GLY A 109 -2.68 -21.27 -15.55
N ALA A 110 -3.03 -20.49 -14.52
CA ALA A 110 -2.96 -19.04 -14.54
C ALA A 110 -1.51 -18.54 -14.34
N THR A 111 -1.23 -17.31 -14.77
CA THR A 111 0.03 -16.60 -14.55
C THR A 111 -0.15 -15.58 -13.42
N ALA A 112 0.65 -15.68 -12.36
CA ALA A 112 0.61 -14.72 -11.25
C ALA A 112 1.76 -13.71 -11.35
N LEU A 113 1.43 -12.43 -11.23
CA LEU A 113 2.38 -11.32 -11.12
C LEU A 113 2.27 -10.73 -9.70
N SER A 114 3.19 -11.12 -8.83
CA SER A 114 3.25 -10.67 -7.43
C SER A 114 3.87 -9.28 -7.36
N MET A 115 3.13 -8.32 -6.79
CA MET A 115 3.58 -6.93 -6.65
C MET A 115 4.69 -6.77 -5.60
N GLU A 116 4.84 -7.71 -4.66
CA GLU A 116 5.92 -7.74 -3.67
C GLU A 116 7.29 -7.98 -4.30
N LEU A 117 7.33 -8.71 -5.42
CA LEU A 117 8.54 -9.10 -6.12
C LEU A 117 8.94 -8.07 -7.20
N MET A 118 8.32 -6.89 -7.22
CA MET A 118 8.71 -5.81 -8.12
C MET A 118 10.17 -5.40 -7.86
N PRO A 119 11.05 -5.44 -8.87
CA PRO A 119 12.45 -5.06 -8.69
C PRO A 119 12.58 -3.59 -8.25
N ARG A 120 13.36 -3.34 -7.20
CA ARG A 120 13.59 -1.98 -6.67
C ARG A 120 14.69 -1.25 -7.44
N ILE A 121 14.41 -0.99 -8.72
CA ILE A 121 15.30 -0.26 -9.65
C ILE A 121 14.62 1.01 -10.15
N THR A 122 15.40 2.00 -10.60
CA THR A 122 14.90 3.32 -11.04
C THR A 122 13.74 3.23 -12.04
N ARG A 123 13.82 2.33 -13.04
CA ARG A 123 12.79 2.18 -14.08
C ARG A 123 11.45 1.64 -13.53
N ALA A 124 11.46 0.92 -12.41
CA ALA A 124 10.29 0.27 -11.83
C ALA A 124 9.73 1.01 -10.60
N GLN A 125 10.31 2.16 -10.20
CA GLN A 125 9.89 2.90 -9.01
C GLN A 125 8.40 3.28 -9.02
N SER A 126 7.84 3.64 -10.19
CA SER A 126 6.41 3.95 -10.34
C SER A 126 5.48 2.75 -10.14
N MET A 127 6.02 1.53 -10.16
CA MET A 127 5.30 0.28 -9.98
C MET A 127 5.48 -0.32 -8.59
N ASP A 128 6.28 0.32 -7.72
CA ASP A 128 6.55 -0.16 -6.37
C ASP A 128 5.33 0.09 -5.45
N ALA A 129 4.46 -0.91 -5.40
CA ALA A 129 3.28 -0.91 -4.55
C ALA A 129 3.64 -1.00 -3.06
N LEU A 130 4.77 -1.62 -2.69
CA LEU A 130 5.21 -1.71 -1.30
C LEU A 130 5.60 -0.34 -0.75
N SER A 131 6.35 0.45 -1.51
CA SER A 131 6.69 1.83 -1.14
C SER A 131 5.45 2.72 -1.02
N SER A 132 4.49 2.55 -1.93
CA SER A 132 3.21 3.26 -1.87
C SER A 132 2.43 2.93 -0.59
N MET A 133 2.31 1.64 -0.25
CA MET A 133 1.61 1.20 0.97
C MET A 133 2.37 1.59 2.24
N ALA A 134 3.70 1.50 2.23
CA ALA A 134 4.55 1.91 3.35
C ALA A 134 4.39 3.40 3.66
N THR A 135 4.27 4.24 2.64
CA THR A 135 3.98 5.68 2.80
C THR A 135 2.64 5.88 3.53
N ILE A 136 1.57 5.24 3.05
CA ILE A 136 0.25 5.34 3.70
C ILE A 136 0.32 4.83 5.14
N ALA A 137 1.00 3.72 5.39
CA ALA A 137 1.16 3.14 6.72
C ALA A 137 1.91 4.08 7.68
N GLY A 138 3.00 4.71 7.24
CA GLY A 138 3.77 5.68 8.03
C GLY A 138 2.92 6.89 8.42
N TYR A 139 2.15 7.44 7.48
CA TYR A 139 1.21 8.53 7.76
C TYR A 139 0.11 8.11 8.74
N LYS A 140 -0.58 6.99 8.45
CA LYS A 140 -1.71 6.51 9.26
C LYS A 140 -1.26 6.13 10.67
N GLY A 141 -0.07 5.54 10.82
CA GLY A 141 0.51 5.19 12.11
C GLY A 141 0.64 6.38 13.04
N VAL A 142 1.08 7.54 12.51
CA VAL A 142 1.14 8.79 13.29
C VAL A 142 -0.24 9.29 13.69
N LEU A 143 -1.23 9.22 12.80
CA LEU A 143 -2.61 9.62 13.14
C LEU A 143 -3.20 8.74 14.24
N LEU A 144 -2.96 7.43 14.19
CA LEU A 144 -3.39 6.51 15.24
C LEU A 144 -2.69 6.82 16.57
N ALA A 145 -1.39 7.11 16.54
CA ALA A 145 -0.65 7.53 17.72
C ALA A 145 -1.20 8.86 18.29
N ALA A 146 -1.53 9.83 17.43
CA ALA A 146 -2.13 11.10 17.85
C ALA A 146 -3.51 10.94 18.48
N ASN A 147 -4.32 10.01 17.96
CA ASN A 147 -5.62 9.70 18.54
C ASN A 147 -5.52 8.97 19.89
N ALA A 148 -4.51 8.11 20.05
CA ALA A 148 -4.32 7.32 21.27
C ALA A 148 -3.58 8.08 22.39
N LEU A 149 -2.75 9.07 22.04
CA LEU A 149 -1.98 9.84 23.02
C LEU A 149 -2.93 10.81 23.77
N PRO A 150 -2.99 10.78 25.12
CA PRO A 150 -3.82 11.69 25.90
C PRO A 150 -3.21 13.10 26.02
N ARG A 151 -2.51 13.56 24.98
CA ARG A 151 -1.84 14.86 24.88
C ARG A 151 -1.79 15.31 23.43
N MET A 152 -1.78 16.62 23.23
CA MET A 152 -1.59 17.22 21.91
C MET A 152 -0.13 17.06 21.45
N PHE A 153 0.07 16.95 20.14
CA PHE A 153 1.40 16.87 19.53
C PHE A 153 2.20 18.18 19.56
N PRO A 154 1.63 19.35 19.19
CA PRO A 154 2.40 20.58 19.12
C PRO A 154 2.68 21.14 20.52
N MET A 155 3.72 21.97 20.60
CA MET A 155 3.85 22.89 21.72
C MET A 155 2.77 23.97 21.58
N LEU A 156 2.02 24.21 22.64
CA LEU A 156 1.00 25.26 22.68
C LEU A 156 1.26 26.18 23.86
N MET A 157 1.41 27.47 23.59
CA MET A 157 1.41 28.51 24.61
C MET A 157 0.00 29.08 24.68
N THR A 158 -0.67 28.90 25.82
CA THR A 158 -2.05 29.33 26.03
C THR A 158 -2.15 30.21 27.28
N ALA A 159 -3.28 30.88 27.46
CA ALA A 159 -3.56 31.63 28.70
C ALA A 159 -3.51 30.76 29.96
N ALA A 160 -3.81 29.46 29.85
CA ALA A 160 -3.76 28.50 30.96
C ALA A 160 -2.36 27.92 31.22
N GLY A 161 -1.36 28.31 30.42
CA GLY A 161 0.01 27.81 30.50
C GLY A 161 0.51 27.17 29.21
N THR A 162 1.69 26.56 29.30
CA THR A 162 2.40 25.98 28.16
C THR A 162 2.31 24.46 28.17
N LEU A 163 1.79 23.89 27.10
CA LEU A 163 1.84 22.46 26.82
C LEU A 163 3.11 22.15 26.03
N ALA A 164 3.92 21.22 26.54
CA ALA A 164 5.11 20.76 25.83
C ALA A 164 4.72 19.89 24.63
N ALA A 165 5.47 20.02 23.53
CA ALA A 165 5.32 19.15 22.36
C ALA A 165 5.51 17.67 22.71
N ALA A 166 4.75 16.80 22.07
CA ALA A 166 4.95 15.36 22.14
C ALA A 166 6.35 14.99 21.63
N ARG A 167 6.94 13.95 22.25
CA ARG A 167 8.19 13.34 21.78
C ARG A 167 7.83 12.08 21.03
N VAL A 168 8.24 12.01 19.76
CA VAL A 168 8.03 10.84 18.90
C VAL A 168 9.38 10.28 18.56
N PHE A 169 9.56 8.98 18.80
CA PHE A 169 10.77 8.26 18.42
C PHE A 169 10.42 7.23 17.33
N VAL A 170 11.07 7.32 16.18
CA VAL A 170 10.85 6.43 15.03
C VAL A 170 12.02 5.46 14.90
N VAL A 171 11.74 4.16 14.94
CA VAL A 171 12.74 3.10 14.76
C VAL A 171 12.58 2.53 13.35
N GLY A 172 13.64 2.65 12.55
CA GLY A 172 13.65 2.37 11.12
C GLY A 172 13.29 3.60 10.28
N ALA A 173 14.15 3.96 9.33
CA ALA A 173 14.02 5.10 8.41
C ALA A 173 13.93 4.63 6.95
N GLY A 174 13.19 3.55 6.71
CA GLY A 174 12.66 3.22 5.38
C GLY A 174 11.50 4.14 4.99
N VAL A 175 10.80 3.83 3.89
CA VAL A 175 9.71 4.67 3.37
C VAL A 175 8.63 4.99 4.42
N ALA A 176 8.16 3.97 5.16
CA ALA A 176 7.19 4.18 6.24
C ALA A 176 7.74 5.05 7.38
N GLY A 177 9.00 4.83 7.77
CA GLY A 177 9.65 5.58 8.84
C GLY A 177 9.82 7.06 8.48
N LEU A 178 10.32 7.35 7.27
CA LEU A 178 10.47 8.72 6.77
C LEU A 178 9.10 9.42 6.68
N GLN A 179 8.07 8.73 6.21
CA GLN A 179 6.73 9.31 6.17
C GLN A 179 6.15 9.55 7.58
N ALA A 180 6.41 8.67 8.54
CA ALA A 180 6.04 8.87 9.94
C ALA A 180 6.77 10.07 10.55
N ILE A 181 8.07 10.22 10.28
CA ILE A 181 8.86 11.38 10.71
C ILE A 181 8.23 12.66 10.17
N ALA A 182 8.01 12.75 8.87
CA ALA A 182 7.42 13.93 8.23
C ALA A 182 6.03 14.27 8.81
N SER A 183 5.19 13.25 9.01
CA SER A 183 3.83 13.42 9.53
C SER A 183 3.83 13.89 10.99
N ALA A 184 4.66 13.30 11.85
CA ALA A 184 4.79 13.70 13.25
C ALA A 184 5.36 15.12 13.39
N ARG A 185 6.32 15.49 12.54
CA ARG A 185 6.86 16.85 12.47
C ARG A 185 5.79 17.87 12.08
N ARG A 186 4.97 17.58 11.07
CA ARG A 186 3.85 18.45 10.65
C ARG A 186 2.80 18.64 11.75
N LEU A 187 2.59 17.63 12.59
CA LEU A 187 1.73 17.75 13.78
C LEU A 187 2.40 18.54 14.93
N GLY A 188 3.65 18.97 14.80
CA GLY A 188 4.36 19.80 15.77
C GLY A 188 5.14 19.03 16.84
N ALA A 189 5.33 17.72 16.68
CA ALA A 189 6.11 16.92 17.62
C ALA A 189 7.62 17.21 17.53
N LYS A 190 8.31 16.96 18.65
CA LYS A 190 9.77 16.76 18.67
C LYS A 190 10.05 15.33 18.23
N VAL A 191 10.67 15.18 17.06
CA VAL A 191 10.88 13.87 16.44
C VAL A 191 12.35 13.50 16.49
N GLU A 192 12.61 12.30 16.97
CA GLU A 192 13.89 11.63 16.95
C GLU A 192 13.73 10.34 16.15
N ALA A 193 14.77 9.90 15.44
CA ALA A 193 14.72 8.66 14.69
C ALA A 193 16.06 7.93 14.69
N TYR A 194 15.98 6.61 14.55
CA TYR A 194 17.13 5.72 14.46
C TYR A 194 16.95 4.75 13.30
N ASP A 195 18.03 4.45 12.59
CA ASP A 195 18.13 3.36 11.64
C ASP A 195 19.55 2.79 11.75
N VAL A 196 19.71 1.50 11.46
CA VAL A 196 21.01 0.83 11.48
C VAL A 196 21.91 1.32 10.34
N ARG A 197 21.32 1.79 9.24
CA ARG A 197 22.05 2.26 8.06
C ARG A 197 22.48 3.72 8.25
N PRO A 198 23.76 4.06 8.10
CA PRO A 198 24.22 5.44 8.22
C PRO A 198 23.71 6.34 7.08
N ALA A 199 23.46 5.78 5.90
CA ALA A 199 23.07 6.53 4.69
C ALA A 199 21.74 7.30 4.84
N VAL A 200 20.83 6.84 5.70
CA VAL A 200 19.54 7.50 5.93
C VAL A 200 19.60 8.67 6.90
N LYS A 201 20.75 8.92 7.54
CA LYS A 201 20.93 10.02 8.50
C LYS A 201 20.57 11.37 7.88
N GLU A 202 21.08 11.66 6.68
CA GLU A 202 20.79 12.91 5.97
C GLU A 202 19.30 13.02 5.61
N GLN A 203 18.66 11.91 5.25
CA GLN A 203 17.22 11.87 4.96
C GLN A 203 16.40 12.23 6.20
N VAL A 204 16.71 11.62 7.35
CA VAL A 204 16.06 11.94 8.63
C VAL A 204 16.24 13.42 9.00
N GLN A 205 17.46 13.94 8.86
CA GLN A 205 17.78 15.33 9.19
C GLN A 205 17.10 16.34 8.25
N SER A 206 17.02 16.03 6.95
CA SER A 206 16.32 16.88 5.97
C SER A 206 14.82 17.03 6.26
N LEU A 207 14.21 16.04 6.94
CA LEU A 207 12.83 16.11 7.43
C LEU A 207 12.70 16.85 8.77
N GLY A 208 13.80 17.36 9.32
CA GLY A 208 13.85 18.14 10.56
C GLY A 208 13.76 17.30 11.83
N ALA A 209 14.06 16.00 11.76
CA ALA A 209 14.17 15.13 12.94
C ALA A 209 15.63 14.97 13.37
N ARG A 210 15.83 14.64 14.65
CA ARG A 210 17.15 14.31 15.19
C ARG A 210 17.47 12.84 14.91
N PHE A 211 18.54 12.57 14.18
CA PHE A 211 19.07 11.21 14.07
C PHE A 211 19.78 10.82 15.37
N VAL A 212 19.40 9.70 15.95
CA VAL A 212 20.02 9.13 17.15
C VAL A 212 21.18 8.25 16.70
N GLU A 213 22.37 8.49 17.23
CA GLU A 213 23.54 7.64 16.98
C GLU A 213 23.71 6.68 18.17
N LEU A 214 23.95 5.41 17.86
CA LEU A 214 24.31 4.40 18.84
C LEU A 214 25.75 3.97 18.57
N PRO A 215 26.57 3.71 19.61
CA PRO A 215 27.95 3.25 19.44
C PRO A 215 27.95 1.77 19.02
N LEU A 216 27.59 1.50 17.77
CA LEU A 216 27.45 0.17 17.18
C LEU A 216 28.26 0.09 15.88
N GLU A 217 28.94 -1.03 15.65
CA GLU A 217 29.58 -1.32 14.36
C GLU A 217 28.52 -1.68 13.32
N THR A 218 28.28 -0.80 12.35
CA THR A 218 27.15 -0.88 11.40
C THR A 218 27.57 -0.83 9.92
N ALA A 219 28.86 -0.91 9.62
CA ALA A 219 29.40 -0.73 8.27
C ALA A 219 28.91 -1.78 7.23
N GLY A 220 28.32 -2.89 7.67
CA GLY A 220 27.73 -3.93 6.81
C GLY A 220 26.21 -4.04 6.88
N ALA A 221 25.50 -3.07 7.44
CA ALA A 221 24.05 -3.13 7.65
C ALA A 221 23.20 -2.82 6.40
N GLU A 222 23.83 -2.55 5.25
CA GLU A 222 23.17 -2.26 3.98
C GLU A 222 23.73 -3.18 2.88
N ASP A 223 22.85 -3.91 2.21
CA ASP A 223 23.18 -4.66 0.99
C ASP A 223 23.33 -3.66 -0.18
N LYS A 224 24.41 -3.79 -0.97
CA LYS A 224 24.67 -2.96 -2.17
C LYS A 224 23.74 -3.29 -3.33
#